data_AF-A0AAD7XZJ4-F1
#
_entry.id   AF-A0AAD7XZJ4-F1
#
_cell.length_a   1.000
_cell.length_b   1.000
_cell.length_c   1.000
_cell.angle_alpha   90.00
_cell.angle_beta   90.00
_cell.angle_gamma   90.00
#
_symmetry.space_group_name_H-M   'P 1'
#
loop_
_entity.id
_entity.type
_entity.pdbx_description
1 polymer ?
#
loop_
_entity_poly.entity_id
_entity_poly.type
_entity_poly.pdbx_seq_one_letter_code
_entity_poly.pdbx_strand_id
1 'polypeptide(L)'
;MVASANDITIHRLLIQCEHQLNNVNEWSDGDKSKYALYIRYLQQSNSSPRYAERIQRLTDRLKQQDMHVDTNKGVMEMQATKQLVLDGLKRLQQPDEPEWLQQLKAMPEEEEEPIKQQSERDKGLDTRREEQQEDHLRRRRRSTTREQETSNIENVLQHHRQMHDELTGDLSRMAAQLKLNSQSFGDTLAKDDKVLQDAQQAVANNLDRLRKERKRLDEHYSKSWGTSFMTMGVVLFVCIVFFLVFFTIKFLPKA
;
A
#
# COMPACT_ATOMS: atom_id res chain seq x y z
N MET A 1 -31.41 30.87 13.17
CA MET A 1 -31.05 29.57 12.57
C MET A 1 -29.56 29.40 12.71
N VAL A 2 -29.13 28.55 13.66
CA VAL A 2 -27.71 28.35 13.99
C VAL A 2 -27.12 27.44 12.92
N ALA A 3 -26.21 27.95 12.10
CA ALA A 3 -25.47 27.13 11.15
C ALA A 3 -24.61 26.14 11.93
N SER A 4 -24.83 24.84 11.73
CA SER A 4 -23.96 23.79 12.27
C SER A 4 -22.51 24.02 11.81
N ALA A 5 -21.51 23.66 12.60
CA ALA A 5 -20.10 23.78 12.19
C ALA A 5 -19.82 23.09 10.84
N ASN A 6 -20.58 22.02 10.54
CA ASN A 6 -20.51 21.33 9.25
C ASN A 6 -21.05 22.21 8.10
N ASP A 7 -22.10 22.99 8.35
CA ASP A 7 -22.72 23.90 7.38
C ASP A 7 -21.75 25.02 6.96
N ILE A 8 -21.02 25.59 7.92
CA ILE A 8 -19.97 26.60 7.64
C ILE A 8 -18.83 25.99 6.83
N THR A 9 -18.43 24.76 7.16
CA THR A 9 -17.33 24.07 6.46
C THR A 9 -17.70 23.74 5.02
N ILE A 10 -18.92 23.22 4.82
CA ILE A 10 -19.49 22.95 3.49
C ILE A 10 -19.58 24.25 2.68
N HIS A 11 -20.05 25.34 3.30
CA HIS A 11 -20.16 26.63 2.63
C HIS A 11 -18.79 27.18 2.17
N ARG A 12 -17.75 27.08 3.01
CA ARG A 12 -16.38 27.51 2.61
C ARG A 12 -15.83 26.64 1.48
N LEU A 13 -15.99 25.33 1.59
CA LEU A 13 -15.53 24.40 0.56
C LEU A 13 -16.25 24.68 -0.77
N LEU A 14 -17.53 25.01 -0.73
CA LEU A 14 -18.32 25.34 -1.91
C LEU A 14 -17.88 26.66 -2.56
N ILE A 15 -17.59 27.71 -1.76
CA ILE A 15 -17.00 28.95 -2.28
C ILE A 15 -15.64 28.67 -2.92
N GLN A 16 -14.81 27.87 -2.26
CA GLN A 16 -13.49 27.52 -2.78
C GLN A 16 -13.60 26.74 -4.10
N CYS A 17 -14.60 25.85 -4.20
CA CYS A 17 -14.86 25.12 -5.44
C CYS A 17 -15.37 26.03 -6.57
N GLU A 18 -16.18 27.04 -6.26
CA GLU A 18 -16.64 28.03 -7.25
C GLU A 18 -15.50 28.96 -7.71
N HIS A 19 -14.64 29.39 -6.79
CA HIS A 19 -13.49 30.23 -7.11
C HIS A 19 -12.46 29.47 -7.96
N GLN A 20 -12.16 28.22 -7.58
CA GLN A 20 -11.29 27.35 -8.38
C GLN A 20 -11.85 27.21 -9.80
N LEU A 21 -13.17 27.13 -9.96
CA LEU A 21 -13.82 26.99 -11.26
C LEU A 21 -13.68 28.22 -12.18
N ASN A 22 -13.32 29.39 -11.64
CA ASN A 22 -13.04 30.57 -12.46
C ASN A 22 -11.62 30.55 -13.04
N ASN A 23 -10.68 29.82 -12.42
CA ASN A 23 -9.27 29.72 -12.85
C ASN A 23 -8.98 28.40 -13.61
N VAL A 24 -9.99 27.87 -14.28
CA VAL A 24 -9.98 26.52 -14.88
C VAL A 24 -8.96 26.34 -16.00
N ASN A 25 -8.56 27.41 -16.67
CA ASN A 25 -7.68 27.34 -17.84
C ASN A 25 -6.25 26.88 -17.53
N GLU A 26 -5.86 26.78 -16.25
CA GLU A 26 -4.50 26.41 -15.83
C GLU A 26 -4.45 25.10 -15.02
N TRP A 27 -5.53 24.31 -15.03
CA TRP A 27 -5.62 23.12 -14.19
C TRP A 27 -4.76 21.96 -14.70
N SER A 28 -3.86 21.48 -13.82
CA SER A 28 -3.17 20.20 -13.98
C SER A 28 -4.16 19.03 -13.83
N ASP A 29 -3.89 17.89 -14.47
CA ASP A 29 -4.70 16.67 -14.31
C ASP A 29 -4.81 16.21 -12.85
N GLY A 30 -3.80 16.53 -12.03
CA GLY A 30 -3.85 16.31 -10.58
C GLY A 30 -4.88 17.20 -9.88
N ASP A 31 -5.08 18.44 -10.31
CA ASP A 31 -6.01 19.37 -9.66
C ASP A 31 -7.46 19.09 -10.08
N LYS A 32 -7.65 18.64 -11.31
CA LYS A 32 -8.92 18.06 -11.80
C LYS A 32 -9.40 16.91 -10.91
N SER A 33 -8.48 16.02 -10.51
CA SER A 33 -8.79 14.88 -9.64
C SER A 33 -9.24 15.28 -8.24
N LYS A 34 -8.55 16.26 -7.64
CA LYS A 34 -8.87 16.80 -6.31
C LYS A 34 -10.23 17.49 -6.33
N TYR A 35 -10.50 18.24 -7.40
CA TYR A 35 -11.75 18.95 -7.60
C TYR A 35 -12.96 18.00 -7.68
N ALA A 36 -12.84 16.94 -8.47
CA ALA A 36 -13.86 15.89 -8.54
C ALA A 36 -14.13 15.25 -7.17
N LEU A 37 -13.08 15.04 -6.37
CA LEU A 37 -13.18 14.48 -5.02
C LEU A 37 -13.90 15.43 -4.06
N TYR A 38 -13.61 16.74 -4.12
CA TYR A 38 -14.30 17.75 -3.32
C TYR A 38 -15.79 17.83 -3.65
N ILE A 39 -16.17 17.76 -4.93
CA ILE A 39 -17.59 17.74 -5.32
C ILE A 39 -18.28 16.47 -4.82
N ARG A 40 -17.64 15.31 -4.92
CA ARG A 40 -18.20 14.05 -4.41
C ARG A 40 -18.40 14.09 -2.89
N TYR A 41 -17.44 14.66 -2.17
CA TYR A 41 -17.56 14.90 -0.73
C TYR A 41 -18.71 15.86 -0.42
N LEU A 42 -18.85 16.94 -1.18
CA LEU A 42 -19.99 17.86 -1.07
C LEU A 42 -21.32 17.14 -1.33
N GLN A 43 -21.41 16.28 -2.33
CA GLN A 43 -22.61 15.48 -2.61
C GLN A 43 -22.96 14.52 -1.47
N GLN A 44 -21.97 13.82 -0.91
CA GLN A 44 -22.15 12.87 0.20
C GLN A 44 -22.56 13.56 1.51
N SER A 45 -22.02 14.76 1.76
CA SER A 45 -22.18 15.51 3.02
C SER A 45 -23.41 16.44 3.01
N ASN A 46 -24.03 16.67 1.84
CA ASN A 46 -25.09 17.65 1.68
C ASN A 46 -26.47 17.14 2.17
N SER A 47 -26.72 17.30 3.47
CA SER A 47 -28.05 17.10 4.06
C SER A 47 -29.00 18.31 3.91
N SER A 48 -28.53 19.46 3.38
CA SER A 48 -29.32 20.70 3.34
C SER A 48 -29.79 21.05 1.91
N PRO A 49 -31.09 21.34 1.70
CA PRO A 49 -31.61 21.72 0.39
C PRO A 49 -31.03 23.04 -0.13
N ARG A 50 -30.41 23.84 0.75
CA ARG A 50 -29.90 25.19 0.44
C ARG A 50 -28.73 25.22 -0.55
N TYR A 51 -27.91 24.16 -0.58
CA TYR A 51 -26.72 24.09 -1.44
C TYR A 51 -26.87 23.12 -2.61
N ALA A 52 -27.98 22.38 -2.66
CA ALA A 52 -28.23 21.35 -3.67
C ALA A 52 -28.12 21.90 -5.09
N GLU A 53 -28.70 23.07 -5.34
CA GLU A 53 -28.67 23.71 -6.66
C GLU A 53 -27.25 24.13 -7.08
N ARG A 54 -26.46 24.72 -6.18
CA ARG A 54 -25.07 25.11 -6.47
C ARG A 54 -24.20 23.88 -6.74
N ILE A 55 -24.35 22.83 -5.94
CA ILE A 55 -23.61 21.56 -6.13
C ILE A 55 -23.96 20.91 -7.47
N GLN A 56 -25.23 20.95 -7.89
CA GLN A 56 -25.65 20.45 -9.21
C GLN A 56 -24.98 21.24 -10.34
N ARG A 57 -24.97 22.58 -10.28
CA ARG A 57 -24.28 23.40 -11.30
C ARG A 57 -22.77 23.11 -11.39
N LEU A 58 -22.12 22.81 -10.26
CA LEU A 58 -20.70 22.39 -10.25
C LEU A 58 -20.53 21.01 -10.85
N THR A 59 -21.45 20.08 -10.55
CA THR A 59 -21.45 18.72 -11.07
C THR A 59 -21.68 18.69 -12.59
N ASP A 60 -22.60 19.50 -13.10
CA ASP A 60 -22.90 19.54 -14.53
C ASP A 60 -21.76 20.16 -15.34
N ARG A 61 -21.11 21.22 -14.81
CA ARG A 61 -19.91 21.79 -15.43
C ARG A 61 -18.73 20.80 -15.43
N LEU A 62 -18.59 19.99 -14.38
CA LEU A 62 -17.58 18.93 -14.34
C LEU A 62 -17.81 17.89 -15.44
N LYS A 63 -19.06 17.46 -15.65
CA LYS A 63 -19.44 16.51 -16.72
C LYS A 63 -19.19 17.09 -18.11
N GLN A 64 -19.47 18.38 -18.28
CA GLN A 64 -19.28 19.08 -19.54
C GLN A 64 -17.80 19.22 -19.93
N GLN A 65 -16.90 19.12 -18.95
CA GLN A 65 -15.46 19.26 -19.12
C GLN A 65 -14.71 17.92 -19.26
N ASP A 66 -15.42 16.80 -19.43
CA ASP A 66 -14.88 15.44 -19.57
C ASP A 66 -13.82 15.07 -18.52
N MET A 67 -13.99 15.55 -17.29
CA MET A 67 -13.16 15.17 -16.15
C MET A 67 -13.68 13.87 -15.53
N HIS A 68 -13.51 12.76 -16.23
CA HIS A 68 -13.62 11.45 -15.58
C HIS A 68 -12.30 11.09 -14.91
N VAL A 69 -12.01 11.73 -13.77
CA VAL A 69 -10.93 11.22 -12.91
C VAL A 69 -11.51 10.10 -12.06
N ASP A 70 -11.11 8.86 -12.39
CA ASP A 70 -11.35 7.69 -11.55
C ASP A 70 -10.58 7.82 -10.23
N THR A 71 -11.10 8.66 -9.34
CA THR A 71 -10.63 8.79 -7.95
C THR A 71 -10.76 7.47 -7.20
N ASN A 72 -11.75 6.66 -7.55
CA ASN A 72 -11.86 5.28 -7.08
C ASN A 72 -10.67 4.44 -7.53
N LYS A 73 -10.14 4.61 -8.74
CA LYS A 73 -8.98 3.84 -9.19
C LYS A 73 -7.76 4.13 -8.32
N GLY A 74 -7.46 5.40 -8.04
CA GLY A 74 -6.35 5.75 -7.16
C GLY A 74 -6.52 5.26 -5.71
N VAL A 75 -7.73 5.36 -5.14
CA VAL A 75 -8.02 4.85 -3.79
C VAL A 75 -7.97 3.32 -3.74
N MET A 76 -8.51 2.65 -4.76
CA MET A 76 -8.49 1.19 -4.90
C MET A 76 -7.07 0.67 -5.11
N GLU A 77 -6.24 1.35 -5.90
CA GLU A 77 -4.82 1.03 -6.09
C GLU A 77 -4.04 1.20 -4.78
N MET A 78 -4.30 2.26 -4.02
CA MET A 78 -3.67 2.47 -2.71
C MET A 78 -4.13 1.43 -1.67
N GLN A 79 -5.40 1.05 -1.68
CA GLN A 79 -5.92 -0.01 -0.81
C GLN A 79 -5.41 -1.39 -1.23
N ALA A 80 -5.27 -1.65 -2.52
CA ALA A 80 -4.73 -2.91 -3.06
C ALA A 80 -3.24 -3.05 -2.73
N THR A 81 -2.44 -1.99 -2.87
CA THR A 81 -1.03 -2.00 -2.47
C THR A 81 -0.89 -2.19 -0.96
N LYS A 82 -1.71 -1.52 -0.15
CA LYS A 82 -1.77 -1.76 1.30
C LYS A 82 -2.08 -3.22 1.63
N GLN A 83 -3.09 -3.81 0.98
CA GLN A 83 -3.46 -5.22 1.17
C GLN A 83 -2.31 -6.14 0.79
N LEU A 84 -1.67 -5.90 -0.35
CA LEU A 84 -0.53 -6.69 -0.84
C LEU A 84 0.66 -6.63 0.13
N VAL A 85 0.98 -5.44 0.64
CA VAL A 85 2.06 -5.26 1.63
C VAL A 85 1.71 -5.95 2.94
N LEU A 86 0.47 -5.82 3.41
CA LEU A 86 -0.01 -6.54 4.61
C LEU A 86 0.04 -8.06 4.44
N ASP A 87 -0.34 -8.57 3.28
CA ASP A 87 -0.27 -10.01 3.00
C ASP A 87 1.17 -10.49 2.83
N GLY A 88 2.07 -9.66 2.28
CA GLY A 88 3.51 -9.91 2.27
C GLY A 88 4.08 -9.98 3.68
N LEU A 89 3.71 -9.05 4.56
CA LEU A 89 4.08 -9.05 5.98
C LEU A 89 3.55 -10.30 6.71
N LYS A 90 2.29 -10.71 6.45
CA LYS A 90 1.74 -11.96 7.00
C LYS A 90 2.52 -13.19 6.56
N ARG A 91 2.94 -13.25 5.28
CA ARG A 91 3.78 -14.34 4.75
C ARG A 91 5.15 -14.39 5.42
N LEU A 92 5.75 -13.24 5.71
CA LEU A 92 7.02 -13.18 6.42
C LEU A 92 6.89 -13.52 7.92
N GLN A 93 5.70 -13.31 8.49
CA GLN A 93 5.43 -13.59 9.90
C GLN A 93 4.95 -15.02 10.16
N GLN A 94 4.54 -15.76 9.13
CA GLN A 94 4.30 -17.20 9.25
C GLN A 94 5.63 -17.95 9.39
N PRO A 95 5.83 -18.74 10.45
CA PRO A 95 6.96 -19.65 10.57
C PRO A 95 6.66 -20.89 9.72
N ASP A 96 6.50 -20.72 8.41
CA ASP A 96 6.37 -21.86 7.52
C ASP A 96 7.77 -22.47 7.40
N GLU A 97 7.97 -23.64 8.05
CA GLU A 97 9.13 -24.51 7.84
C GLU A 97 9.27 -24.65 6.32
N PRO A 98 10.37 -24.16 5.70
CA PRO A 98 10.46 -24.09 4.25
C PRO A 98 10.31 -25.51 3.65
N GLU A 99 9.76 -25.64 2.45
CA GLU A 99 9.40 -26.97 1.90
C GLU A 99 10.56 -27.97 1.95
N TRP A 100 11.80 -27.50 1.73
CA TRP A 100 13.00 -28.33 1.85
C TRP A 100 13.20 -28.95 3.24
N LEU A 101 12.77 -28.27 4.31
CA LEU A 101 12.83 -28.72 5.70
C LEU A 101 11.72 -29.74 5.99
N GLN A 102 10.54 -29.55 5.37
CA GLN A 102 9.46 -30.53 5.43
C GLN A 102 9.83 -31.82 4.66
N GLN A 103 10.46 -31.68 3.50
CA GLN A 103 11.00 -32.82 2.74
C GLN A 103 12.08 -33.57 3.52
N LEU A 104 12.97 -32.87 4.22
CA LEU A 104 14.00 -33.49 5.05
C LEU A 104 13.39 -34.29 6.20
N LYS A 105 12.34 -33.74 6.82
CA LYS A 105 11.64 -34.35 7.96
C LYS A 105 10.69 -35.48 7.55
N ALA A 106 10.22 -35.46 6.30
CA ALA A 106 9.38 -36.49 5.70
C ALA A 106 10.19 -37.58 5.00
N MET A 107 11.51 -37.41 4.85
CA MET A 107 12.39 -38.49 4.46
C MET A 107 12.45 -39.47 5.63
N PRO A 108 12.18 -40.78 5.42
CA PRO A 108 12.41 -41.75 6.47
C PRO A 108 13.88 -41.63 6.92
N GLU A 109 14.12 -41.62 8.23
CA GLU A 109 15.45 -41.88 8.79
C GLU A 109 15.86 -43.28 8.29
N GLU A 110 16.50 -43.34 7.11
CA GLU A 110 17.35 -44.47 6.79
C GLU A 110 18.49 -44.40 7.79
N GLU A 111 18.48 -45.35 8.73
CA GLU A 111 19.59 -45.65 9.62
C GLU A 111 20.89 -45.49 8.84
N GLU A 112 21.81 -44.66 9.36
CA GLU A 112 23.18 -44.61 8.87
C GLU A 112 23.78 -46.02 8.96
N GLU A 113 23.65 -46.82 7.90
CA GLU A 113 24.46 -48.02 7.76
C GLU A 113 25.92 -47.56 7.71
N PRO A 114 26.79 -48.08 8.59
CA PRO A 114 28.17 -47.64 8.63
C PRO A 114 28.82 -47.98 7.29
N ILE A 115 29.36 -46.95 6.63
CA ILE A 115 30.20 -47.07 5.44
C ILE A 115 31.34 -48.04 5.74
N LYS A 116 31.13 -49.32 5.40
CA LYS A 116 32.13 -50.38 5.44
C LYS A 116 32.00 -51.20 4.16
N GLN A 117 32.55 -50.68 3.07
CA GLN A 117 33.34 -51.46 2.10
C GLN A 117 33.65 -50.65 0.84
N GLN A 118 34.71 -49.85 0.89
CA GLN A 118 35.47 -49.51 -0.32
C GLN A 118 36.90 -49.09 0.04
N SER A 119 37.60 -49.93 0.81
CA SER A 119 39.06 -49.84 1.00
C SER A 119 39.71 -51.22 1.17
N GLU A 120 39.18 -52.27 0.55
CA GLU A 120 39.78 -53.61 0.57
C GLU A 120 39.87 -54.24 -0.82
N ARG A 121 40.32 -53.48 -1.82
CA ARG A 121 40.67 -54.07 -3.12
C ARG A 121 41.99 -53.55 -3.69
N ASP A 122 42.97 -53.37 -2.81
CA ASP A 122 44.34 -53.07 -3.23
C ASP A 122 45.42 -53.84 -2.46
N LYS A 123 45.10 -55.07 -2.03
CA LYS A 123 46.11 -56.02 -1.55
C LYS A 123 45.79 -57.44 -2.00
N GLY A 124 46.60 -57.92 -2.93
CA GLY A 124 46.78 -59.35 -3.17
C GLY A 124 46.39 -59.83 -4.57
N LEU A 125 47.31 -59.71 -5.53
CA LEU A 125 47.55 -60.80 -6.47
C LEU A 125 48.94 -60.66 -7.11
N ASP A 126 49.97 -61.00 -6.33
CA ASP A 126 51.18 -61.58 -6.89
C ASP A 126 51.05 -63.11 -6.75
N THR A 127 51.55 -63.85 -7.74
CA THR A 127 51.40 -65.32 -7.95
C THR A 127 50.06 -65.84 -8.48
N ARG A 128 49.95 -65.96 -9.82
CA ARG A 128 49.88 -67.26 -10.53
C ARG A 128 49.80 -67.02 -12.03
N ARG A 129 50.99 -66.97 -12.65
CA ARG A 129 51.20 -67.10 -14.09
C ARG A 129 50.98 -68.58 -14.45
N GLU A 130 50.50 -68.81 -15.68
CA GLU A 130 50.04 -70.09 -16.27
C GLU A 130 48.57 -70.36 -15.93
N GLU A 131 47.62 -70.28 -16.86
CA GLU A 131 47.62 -70.87 -18.20
C GLU A 131 47.08 -69.91 -19.27
N GLN A 132 47.79 -69.87 -20.38
CA GLN A 132 47.35 -69.27 -21.63
C GLN A 132 46.36 -70.22 -22.33
N GLN A 133 45.56 -69.60 -23.19
CA GLN A 133 45.13 -70.11 -24.50
C GLN A 133 43.68 -70.60 -24.58
N GLU A 134 42.84 -69.70 -25.12
CA GLU A 134 41.71 -69.89 -26.05
C GLU A 134 40.65 -68.80 -25.82
N ASP A 135 39.93 -68.43 -26.88
CA ASP A 135 38.87 -67.39 -26.94
C ASP A 135 39.24 -65.91 -27.13
N HIS A 136 40.38 -65.65 -27.78
CA HIS A 136 40.74 -64.30 -28.25
C HIS A 136 40.39 -64.01 -29.71
N LEU A 137 39.16 -64.31 -30.19
CA LEU A 137 38.70 -63.75 -31.49
C LEU A 137 37.26 -63.23 -31.51
N ARG A 138 36.51 -63.26 -30.40
CA ARG A 138 35.15 -62.68 -30.31
C ARG A 138 34.98 -61.48 -29.38
N ARG A 139 36.03 -61.06 -28.66
CA ARG A 139 35.92 -60.01 -27.62
C ARG A 139 36.32 -58.59 -28.07
N ARG A 140 37.07 -58.46 -29.17
CA ARG A 140 37.64 -57.16 -29.60
C ARG A 140 36.61 -56.14 -30.13
N ARG A 141 35.42 -56.59 -30.54
CA ARG A 141 34.38 -55.70 -31.10
C ARG A 141 33.29 -55.30 -30.09
N ARG A 142 33.30 -55.88 -28.89
CA ARG A 142 32.36 -55.58 -27.80
C ARG A 142 33.00 -54.76 -26.66
N SER A 143 34.32 -54.79 -26.52
CA SER A 143 35.06 -53.97 -25.54
C SER A 143 35.07 -52.49 -25.93
N THR A 144 35.26 -52.17 -27.21
CA THR A 144 35.32 -50.77 -27.69
C THR A 144 34.00 -50.03 -27.52
N THR A 145 32.86 -50.70 -27.75
CA THR A 145 31.52 -50.10 -27.56
C THR A 145 31.16 -49.92 -26.09
N ARG A 146 31.53 -50.87 -25.22
CA ARG A 146 31.23 -50.78 -23.78
C ARG A 146 32.11 -49.76 -23.05
N GLU A 147 33.38 -49.63 -23.44
CA GLU A 147 34.28 -48.58 -22.93
C GLU A 147 33.84 -47.18 -23.37
N GLN A 148 33.35 -47.04 -24.62
CA GLN A 148 32.75 -45.80 -25.10
C GLN A 148 31.44 -45.46 -24.38
N GLU A 149 30.58 -46.44 -24.11
CA GLU A 149 29.34 -46.21 -23.36
C GLU A 149 29.63 -45.79 -21.91
N THR A 150 30.59 -46.43 -21.23
CA THR A 150 30.99 -46.02 -19.87
C THR A 150 31.66 -44.64 -19.84
N SER A 151 32.47 -44.30 -20.84
CA SER A 151 33.10 -42.96 -20.90
C SER A 151 32.07 -41.87 -21.16
N ASN A 152 31.03 -42.14 -21.96
CA ASN A 152 29.95 -41.19 -22.20
C ASN A 152 29.10 -40.99 -20.94
N ILE A 153 28.81 -42.05 -20.18
CA ILE A 153 28.07 -41.96 -18.91
C ILE A 153 28.87 -41.20 -17.86
N GLU A 154 30.18 -41.46 -17.75
CA GLU A 154 31.06 -40.77 -16.80
C GLU A 154 31.23 -39.29 -17.15
N ASN A 155 31.32 -38.96 -18.44
CA ASN A 155 31.37 -37.57 -18.92
C ASN A 155 30.05 -36.83 -18.64
N VAL A 156 28.89 -37.50 -18.79
CA VAL A 156 27.58 -36.93 -18.43
C VAL A 156 27.44 -36.73 -16.91
N LEU A 157 27.92 -37.68 -16.10
CA LEU A 157 27.93 -37.54 -14.64
C LEU A 157 28.84 -36.39 -14.18
N GLN A 158 30.01 -36.24 -14.79
CA GLN A 158 30.94 -35.16 -14.50
C GLN A 158 30.35 -33.80 -14.89
N HIS A 159 29.62 -33.73 -16.01
CA HIS A 159 28.88 -32.55 -16.41
C HIS A 159 27.75 -32.19 -15.43
N HIS A 160 26.99 -33.17 -14.95
CA HIS A 160 25.99 -32.92 -13.89
C HIS A 160 26.64 -32.46 -12.58
N ARG A 161 27.76 -33.03 -12.16
CA ARG A 161 28.49 -32.58 -10.96
C ARG A 161 29.00 -31.15 -11.09
N GLN A 162 29.59 -30.79 -12.23
CA GLN A 162 30.01 -29.40 -12.48
C GLN A 162 28.83 -28.43 -12.46
N MET A 163 27.70 -28.79 -13.08
CA MET A 163 26.47 -27.99 -13.01
C MET A 163 25.97 -27.81 -11.57
N HIS A 164 26.00 -28.87 -10.76
CA HIS A 164 25.62 -28.80 -9.34
C HIS A 164 26.57 -27.93 -8.50
N ASP A 165 27.87 -27.99 -8.76
CA ASP A 165 28.86 -27.14 -8.09
C ASP A 165 28.68 -25.66 -8.49
N GLU A 166 28.42 -25.39 -9.77
CA GLU A 166 28.14 -24.03 -10.26
C GLU A 166 26.84 -23.46 -9.68
N LEU A 167 25.75 -24.25 -9.66
CA LEU A 167 24.48 -23.88 -9.04
C LEU A 167 24.63 -23.60 -7.54
N THR A 168 25.42 -24.41 -6.83
CA THR A 168 25.68 -24.23 -5.39
C THR A 168 26.51 -22.98 -5.14
N GLY A 169 27.50 -22.71 -5.99
CA GLY A 169 28.27 -21.46 -6.00
C GLY A 169 27.36 -20.23 -6.16
N ASP A 170 26.47 -20.26 -7.14
CA ASP A 170 25.52 -19.17 -7.40
C ASP A 170 24.51 -19.00 -6.25
N LEU A 171 24.01 -20.08 -5.66
CA LEU A 171 23.12 -20.04 -4.50
C LEU A 171 23.81 -19.43 -3.29
N SER A 172 25.08 -19.77 -3.04
CA SER A 172 25.86 -19.19 -1.94
C SER A 172 26.05 -17.68 -2.11
N ARG A 173 26.26 -17.24 -3.36
CA ARG A 173 26.50 -15.85 -3.72
C ARG A 173 25.22 -15.03 -3.66
N MET A 174 24.10 -15.61 -4.09
CA MET A 174 22.76 -15.05 -3.92
C MET A 174 22.36 -14.98 -2.45
N ALA A 175 22.65 -16.00 -1.63
CA ALA A 175 22.38 -15.97 -0.19
C ALA A 175 23.22 -14.91 0.53
N ALA A 176 24.49 -14.74 0.16
CA ALA A 176 25.34 -13.66 0.66
C ALA A 176 24.80 -12.27 0.27
N GLN A 177 24.33 -12.11 -0.97
CA GLN A 177 23.73 -10.88 -1.45
C GLN A 177 22.39 -10.59 -0.75
N LEU A 178 21.56 -11.61 -0.54
CA LEU A 178 20.32 -11.50 0.22
C LEU A 178 20.60 -11.09 1.66
N LYS A 179 21.63 -11.66 2.31
CA LYS A 179 22.05 -11.27 3.66
C LYS A 179 22.47 -9.80 3.73
N LEU A 180 23.27 -9.33 2.78
CA LEU A 180 23.68 -7.93 2.70
C LEU A 180 22.48 -7.00 2.46
N ASN A 181 21.58 -7.38 1.55
CA ASN A 181 20.36 -6.64 1.29
C ASN A 181 19.46 -6.59 2.54
N SER A 182 19.29 -7.71 3.26
CA SER A 182 18.51 -7.77 4.51
C SER A 182 19.10 -6.91 5.61
N GLN A 183 20.43 -6.86 5.77
CA GLN A 183 21.09 -5.93 6.70
C GLN A 183 20.82 -4.47 6.30
N SER A 184 20.96 -4.14 5.01
CA SER A 184 20.67 -2.79 4.51
C SER A 184 19.18 -2.43 4.65
N PHE A 185 18.26 -3.39 4.51
CA PHE A 185 16.85 -3.18 4.75
C PHE A 185 16.54 -2.90 6.23
N GLY A 186 17.23 -3.57 7.16
CA GLY A 186 17.11 -3.28 8.59
C GLY A 186 17.52 -1.85 8.95
N ASP A 187 18.64 -1.37 8.39
CA ASP A 187 19.10 0.00 8.60
C ASP A 187 18.16 1.05 7.97
N THR A 188 17.63 0.76 6.78
CA THR A 188 16.63 1.62 6.13
C THR A 188 15.33 1.63 6.92
N LEU A 189 14.87 0.48 7.42
CA LEU A 189 13.66 0.40 8.23
C LEU A 189 13.80 1.18 9.55
N ALA A 190 14.97 1.14 10.19
CA ALA A 190 15.25 1.94 11.38
C ALA A 190 15.30 3.45 11.10
N LYS A 191 15.69 3.87 9.89
CA LYS A 191 15.59 5.26 9.44
C LYS A 191 14.15 5.63 9.14
N ASP A 192 13.40 4.76 8.47
CA ASP A 192 12.00 4.97 8.13
C ASP A 192 11.13 5.08 9.38
N ASP A 193 11.40 4.30 10.43
CA ASP A 193 10.70 4.42 11.72
C ASP A 193 10.94 5.79 12.38
N LYS A 194 12.16 6.33 12.29
CA LYS A 194 12.46 7.70 12.76
C LYS A 194 11.74 8.76 11.94
N VAL A 195 11.75 8.64 10.62
CA VAL A 195 11.03 9.55 9.72
C VAL A 195 9.52 9.48 9.97
N LEU A 196 8.99 8.29 10.23
CA LEU A 196 7.58 8.08 10.57
C LEU A 196 7.24 8.75 11.91
N GLN A 197 8.07 8.61 12.94
CA GLN A 197 7.89 9.29 14.23
C GLN A 197 7.92 10.81 14.07
N ASP A 198 8.88 11.36 13.31
CA ASP A 198 8.98 12.79 13.03
C ASP A 198 7.74 13.30 12.28
N ALA A 199 7.28 12.56 11.26
CA ALA A 199 6.08 12.87 10.52
C ALA A 199 4.83 12.83 11.43
N GLN A 200 4.72 11.81 12.29
CA GLN A 200 3.64 11.70 13.26
C GLN A 200 3.63 12.86 14.25
N GLN A 201 4.80 13.28 14.73
CA GLN A 201 4.94 14.43 15.62
C GLN A 201 4.61 15.75 14.91
N ALA A 202 5.04 15.92 13.66
CA ALA A 202 4.66 17.07 12.84
C ALA A 202 3.14 17.15 12.61
N VAL A 203 2.50 16.01 12.32
CA VAL A 203 1.03 15.92 12.18
C VAL A 203 0.32 16.24 13.49
N ALA A 204 0.80 15.70 14.62
CA ALA A 204 0.23 15.99 15.94
C ALA A 204 0.33 17.49 16.28
N ASN A 205 1.49 18.10 16.05
CA ASN A 205 1.72 19.53 16.26
C ASN A 205 0.80 20.39 15.37
N ASN A 206 0.62 20.01 14.10
CA ASN A 206 -0.29 20.72 13.20
C ASN A 206 -1.75 20.57 13.63
N LEU A 207 -2.16 19.39 14.10
CA LEU A 207 -3.51 19.14 14.60
C LEU A 207 -3.78 19.99 15.85
N ASP A 208 -2.83 20.09 16.77
CA ASP A 208 -2.96 20.94 17.96
C ASP A 208 -3.02 22.42 17.61
N ARG A 209 -2.24 22.89 16.64
CA ARG A 209 -2.34 24.26 16.11
C ARG A 209 -3.72 24.51 15.52
N LEU A 210 -4.21 23.61 14.67
CA LEU A 210 -5.56 23.71 14.07
C LEU A 210 -6.66 23.70 15.14
N ARG A 211 -6.55 22.87 16.19
CA ARG A 211 -7.51 22.87 17.30
C ARG A 211 -7.48 24.17 18.08
N LYS A 212 -6.29 24.71 18.36
CA LYS A 212 -6.12 25.98 19.08
C LYS A 212 -6.67 27.15 18.27
N GLU A 213 -6.39 27.19 16.98
CA GLU A 213 -6.97 28.16 16.05
C GLU A 213 -8.49 28.00 15.94
N ARG A 214 -9.00 26.77 15.87
CA ARG A 214 -10.44 26.49 15.89
C ARG A 214 -11.08 27.03 17.18
N LYS A 215 -10.49 26.78 18.35
CA LYS A 215 -11.00 27.28 19.63
C LYS A 215 -11.01 28.80 19.69
N ARG A 216 -9.97 29.46 19.18
CA ARG A 216 -9.93 30.93 19.07
C ARG A 216 -10.99 31.44 18.09
N LEU A 217 -11.15 30.80 16.94
CA LEU A 217 -12.22 31.14 15.99
C LEU A 217 -13.60 30.98 16.63
N ASP A 218 -13.82 29.92 17.39
CA ASP A 218 -15.10 29.63 18.06
C ASP A 218 -15.40 30.61 19.21
N GLU A 219 -14.38 31.00 19.98
CA GLU A 219 -14.50 32.07 20.98
C GLU A 219 -14.83 33.43 20.34
N HIS A 220 -14.21 33.77 19.20
CA HIS A 220 -14.54 34.99 18.48
C HIS A 220 -15.92 34.93 17.82
N TYR A 221 -16.31 33.78 17.27
CA TYR A 221 -17.61 33.61 16.62
C TYR A 221 -18.77 33.65 17.64
N SER A 222 -18.60 33.01 18.80
CA SER A 222 -19.61 33.00 19.87
C SER A 222 -19.78 34.37 20.52
N LYS A 223 -18.71 35.15 20.72
CA LYS A 223 -18.80 36.51 21.26
C LYS A 223 -19.39 37.53 20.29
N SER A 224 -19.03 37.48 19.02
CA SER A 224 -19.52 38.44 18.03
C SER A 224 -21.00 38.23 17.66
N TRP A 225 -21.51 36.99 17.76
CA TRP A 225 -22.93 36.74 17.48
C TRP A 225 -23.83 37.12 18.66
N GLY A 226 -23.37 36.93 19.90
CA GLY A 226 -24.15 37.27 21.11
C GLY A 226 -24.50 38.75 21.21
N THR A 227 -23.54 39.65 20.96
CA THR A 227 -23.77 41.10 21.02
C THR A 227 -24.60 41.61 19.86
N SER A 228 -24.38 41.08 18.64
CA SER A 228 -25.16 41.47 17.46
C SER A 228 -26.60 40.93 17.51
N PHE A 229 -26.83 39.75 18.11
CA PHE A 229 -28.18 39.24 18.33
C PHE A 229 -28.94 40.06 19.37
N MET A 230 -28.27 40.51 20.44
CA MET A 230 -28.88 41.38 21.44
C MET A 230 -29.27 42.74 20.85
N THR A 231 -28.39 43.35 20.04
CA THR A 231 -28.71 44.63 19.35
C THR A 231 -29.81 44.44 18.30
N MET A 232 -29.78 43.34 17.53
CA MET A 232 -30.83 43.00 16.57
C MET A 232 -32.19 42.78 17.25
N GLY A 233 -32.21 42.18 18.45
CA GLY A 233 -33.41 42.02 19.25
C GLY A 233 -34.03 43.35 19.69
N VAL A 234 -33.21 44.31 20.15
CA VAL A 234 -33.68 45.65 20.53
C VAL A 234 -34.25 46.40 19.31
N VAL A 235 -33.56 46.35 18.16
CA VAL A 235 -34.04 46.98 16.92
C VAL A 235 -35.37 46.36 16.48
N LEU A 236 -35.49 45.03 16.50
CA LEU A 236 -36.72 44.32 16.14
C LEU A 236 -37.88 44.69 17.08
N PHE A 237 -37.62 44.80 18.37
CA PHE A 237 -38.62 45.23 19.35
C PHE A 237 -39.14 46.64 19.06
N VAL A 238 -38.25 47.60 18.77
CA VAL A 238 -38.65 48.97 18.38
C VAL A 238 -39.49 48.95 17.10
N CYS A 239 -39.11 48.14 16.10
CA CYS A 239 -39.90 47.97 14.88
C CYS A 239 -41.31 47.42 15.18
N ILE A 240 -41.45 46.41 16.04
CA ILE A 240 -42.76 45.84 16.41
C ILE A 240 -43.63 46.89 17.09
N VAL A 241 -43.09 47.65 18.05
CA VAL A 241 -43.84 48.72 18.73
C VAL A 241 -44.27 49.79 17.72
N PHE A 242 -43.39 50.16 16.78
CA PHE A 242 -43.72 51.11 15.71
C PHE A 242 -44.86 50.60 14.82
N PHE A 243 -44.80 49.33 14.41
CA PHE A 243 -45.88 48.70 13.65
C PHE A 243 -47.17 48.64 14.45
N LEU A 244 -47.12 48.32 15.75
CA LEU A 244 -48.30 48.29 16.61
C LEU A 244 -48.94 49.66 16.74
N VAL A 245 -48.16 50.72 16.95
CA VAL A 245 -48.64 52.12 17.01
C VAL A 245 -49.25 52.52 15.66
N PHE A 246 -48.58 52.21 14.55
CA PHE A 246 -49.11 52.48 13.22
C PHE A 246 -50.41 51.72 12.95
N PHE A 247 -50.47 50.46 13.39
CA PHE A 247 -51.68 49.66 13.37
C PHE A 247 -52.75 50.30 14.25
N THR A 248 -52.44 50.74 15.47
CA THR A 248 -53.44 51.36 16.35
C THR A 248 -54.00 52.64 15.76
N ILE A 249 -53.16 53.49 15.15
CA ILE A 249 -53.61 54.72 14.48
C ILE A 249 -54.46 54.40 13.24
N LYS A 250 -54.08 53.39 12.46
CA LYS A 250 -54.78 53.02 11.22
C LYS A 250 -56.05 52.20 11.46
N PHE A 251 -56.07 51.38 12.52
CA PHE A 251 -57.19 50.54 12.94
C PHE A 251 -58.03 51.14 14.05
N LEU A 252 -57.68 52.31 14.61
CA LEU A 252 -58.60 53.14 15.39
C LEU A 252 -59.77 53.48 14.45
N PRO A 253 -60.91 52.78 14.57
CA PRO A 253 -62.10 53.18 13.86
C PRO A 253 -62.43 54.56 14.45
N LYS A 254 -62.68 55.55 13.58
CA LYS A 254 -63.35 56.77 14.01
C LYS A 254 -64.71 56.35 14.58
N ALA A 255 -64.75 56.17 15.91
CA ALA A 255 -65.97 56.19 16.69
C ALA A 255 -66.40 57.65 16.86
#